data_AF-A0A7K2CT21-F1
#
_entry.id   AF-A0A7K2CT21-F1
#
_cell.length_a   1.000
_cell.length_b   1.000
_cell.length_c   1.000
_cell.angle_alpha   90.00
_cell.angle_beta   90.00
_cell.angle_gamma   90.00
#
_symmetry.space_group_name_H-M   'P 1'
#
loop_
_entity.id
_entity.type
_entity.pdbx_description
1 polymer ?
#
loop_
_entity_poly.entity_id
_entity_poly.type
_entity_poly.pdbx_seq_one_letter_code
_entity_poly.pdbx_strand_id
1 'polypeptide(L)'
;MAQDSGDSGAINKWFDKAKPTYRCVVDPTHEISSLFGWVNVPSAAWIDEDGQIVRSNEGVYPSEVSIGFGLGKVRAGDDAFADATRDWVERGADSEHVWSSRELAER
;
A
#
# COMPACT_ATOMS: atom_id res chain seq x y z
N MET A 1 12.39 -8.81 -0.24
CA MET A 1 11.12 -8.39 -0.87
C MET A 1 10.04 -9.39 -0.47
N ALA A 2 8.90 -8.90 0.00
CA ALA A 2 7.77 -9.76 0.36
C ALA A 2 6.87 -9.92 -0.87
N GLN A 3 7.02 -11.05 -1.58
CA GLN A 3 6.32 -11.37 -2.82
C GLN A 3 5.79 -12.80 -2.74
N ASP A 4 4.62 -13.05 -3.34
CA ASP A 4 4.11 -14.41 -3.55
C ASP A 4 4.80 -15.01 -4.80
N SER A 5 5.11 -16.29 -4.75
CA SER A 5 5.74 -17.06 -5.85
C SER A 5 4.75 -18.00 -6.55
N GLY A 6 3.50 -18.02 -6.10
CA GLY A 6 2.41 -18.78 -6.73
C GLY A 6 1.99 -18.21 -8.09
N ASP A 7 1.26 -19.01 -8.87
CA ASP A 7 0.66 -18.56 -10.11
C ASP A 7 -0.48 -17.56 -9.87
N SER A 8 -0.97 -16.94 -10.95
CA SER A 8 -2.07 -15.97 -10.91
C SER A 8 -3.38 -16.56 -10.36
N GLY A 9 -3.52 -17.88 -10.25
CA GLY A 9 -4.67 -18.55 -9.65
C GLY A 9 -4.62 -18.57 -8.11
N ALA A 10 -3.44 -18.47 -7.50
CA ALA A 10 -3.26 -18.51 -6.06
C ALA A 10 -3.98 -17.36 -5.32
N ILE A 11 -4.18 -16.22 -5.99
CA ILE A 11 -4.84 -15.03 -5.46
C ILE A 11 -6.38 -15.12 -5.51
N ASN A 12 -6.98 -15.98 -6.35
CA ASN A 12 -8.43 -16.02 -6.60
C ASN A 12 -9.24 -16.16 -5.31
N LYS A 13 -8.83 -17.05 -4.41
CA LYS A 13 -9.48 -17.28 -3.10
C LYS A 13 -9.56 -16.00 -2.26
N TRP A 14 -8.58 -15.10 -2.40
CA TRP A 14 -8.54 -13.83 -1.66
C TRP A 14 -9.46 -12.80 -2.31
N PHE A 15 -9.52 -12.72 -3.63
CA PHE A 15 -10.49 -11.87 -4.33
C PHE A 15 -11.94 -12.29 -4.06
N ASP A 16 -12.24 -13.58 -4.11
CA ASP A 16 -13.58 -14.13 -3.81
C ASP A 16 -14.04 -13.76 -2.40
N LYS A 17 -13.12 -13.82 -1.43
CA LYS A 17 -13.40 -13.46 -0.04
C LYS A 17 -13.56 -11.95 0.15
N ALA A 18 -12.70 -11.15 -0.49
CA ALA A 18 -12.65 -9.71 -0.30
C ALA A 18 -13.78 -8.97 -1.03
N LYS A 19 -14.30 -9.51 -2.15
CA LYS A 19 -15.33 -8.89 -3.00
C LYS A 19 -15.05 -7.39 -3.27
N PRO A 20 -13.86 -7.05 -3.80
CA PRO A 20 -13.49 -5.66 -3.99
C PRO A 20 -14.45 -4.96 -4.95
N THR A 21 -14.82 -3.72 -4.62
CA THR A 21 -15.61 -2.83 -5.50
C THR A 21 -14.73 -1.94 -6.38
N TYR A 22 -13.41 -2.10 -6.28
CA TYR A 22 -12.39 -1.38 -7.02
C TYR A 22 -11.55 -2.34 -7.87
N ARG A 23 -10.76 -1.78 -8.80
CA ARG A 23 -9.89 -2.58 -9.66
C ARG A 23 -8.76 -3.18 -8.84
N CYS A 24 -8.63 -4.50 -8.89
CA CYS A 24 -7.44 -5.21 -8.42
C CYS A 24 -6.62 -5.68 -9.62
N VAL A 25 -5.29 -5.56 -9.49
CA VAL A 25 -4.33 -5.98 -10.52
C VAL A 25 -3.40 -7.01 -9.89
N VAL A 26 -3.01 -8.02 -10.68
CA VAL A 26 -1.98 -9.00 -10.32
C VAL A 26 -0.73 -8.64 -11.12
N ASP A 27 0.41 -8.52 -10.43
CA ASP A 27 1.72 -8.26 -11.02
C ASP A 27 2.56 -9.56 -10.98
N PRO A 28 2.33 -10.51 -11.91
CA PRO A 28 2.97 -11.83 -11.87
C PRO A 28 4.47 -11.79 -12.18
N THR A 29 4.95 -10.72 -12.82
CA THR A 29 6.35 -10.53 -13.19
C THR A 29 7.11 -9.64 -12.19
N HIS A 30 6.42 -9.14 -11.16
CA HIS A 30 6.96 -8.23 -10.15
C HIS A 30 7.51 -6.91 -10.73
N GLU A 31 7.06 -6.52 -11.92
CA GLU A 31 7.53 -5.31 -12.61
C GLU A 31 7.18 -4.05 -11.84
N ILE A 32 5.97 -3.95 -11.30
CA ILE A 32 5.52 -2.77 -10.55
C ILE A 32 6.35 -2.62 -9.28
N SER A 33 6.49 -3.70 -8.52
CA SER A 33 7.27 -3.66 -7.28
C SER A 33 8.75 -3.34 -7.53
N SER A 34 9.30 -3.81 -8.65
CA SER A 34 10.68 -3.49 -9.05
C SER A 34 10.84 -2.04 -9.49
N LEU A 35 9.90 -1.51 -10.29
CA LEU A 35 9.96 -0.14 -10.81
C LEU A 35 9.84 0.91 -9.69
N PHE A 36 9.01 0.65 -8.69
CA PHE A 36 8.74 1.59 -7.60
C PHE A 36 9.46 1.27 -6.29
N GLY A 37 10.35 0.28 -6.29
CA GLY A 37 11.15 -0.07 -5.12
C GLY A 37 10.32 -0.58 -3.93
N TRP A 38 9.13 -1.15 -4.17
CA TRP A 38 8.27 -1.65 -3.11
C TRP A 38 8.80 -2.98 -2.57
N VAL A 39 9.43 -2.91 -1.40
CA VAL A 39 10.14 -4.06 -0.81
C VAL A 39 9.37 -4.78 0.30
N ASN A 40 8.38 -4.10 0.91
CA ASN A 40 7.60 -4.61 2.03
C ASN A 40 6.10 -4.63 1.71
N VAL A 41 5.34 -5.45 2.42
CA VAL A 41 3.86 -5.48 2.32
C VAL A 41 3.25 -5.63 3.72
N PRO A 42 2.02 -5.14 3.95
CA PRO A 42 1.24 -4.27 3.05
C PRO A 42 1.91 -2.90 2.86
N SER A 43 1.84 -2.38 1.62
CA SER A 43 2.34 -1.06 1.23
C SER A 43 1.31 -0.35 0.36
N ALA A 44 1.37 0.97 0.32
CA ALA A 44 0.53 1.79 -0.55
C ALA A 44 1.33 2.91 -1.20
N ALA A 45 0.76 3.45 -2.27
CA ALA A 45 1.17 4.70 -2.87
C ALA A 45 -0.07 5.53 -3.19
N TRP A 46 0.07 6.85 -3.10
CA TRP A 46 -0.92 7.82 -3.55
C TRP A 46 -0.49 8.36 -4.90
N ILE A 47 -1.44 8.38 -5.82
CA ILE A 47 -1.27 8.91 -7.17
C ILE A 47 -2.29 10.02 -7.34
N ASP A 48 -1.84 11.24 -7.61
CA ASP A 48 -2.72 12.38 -7.84
C ASP A 48 -3.43 12.32 -9.21
N GLU A 49 -4.29 13.30 -9.47
CA GLU A 49 -5.08 13.37 -10.69
C GLU A 49 -4.25 13.58 -11.97
N ASP A 50 -3.01 14.09 -11.83
CA ASP A 50 -2.05 14.26 -12.92
C ASP A 50 -1.15 13.01 -13.11
N GLY A 51 -1.42 11.95 -12.36
CA GLY A 51 -0.70 10.68 -12.43
C GLY A 51 0.65 10.69 -11.74
N GLN A 52 0.92 11.67 -10.87
CA GLN A 52 2.16 11.72 -10.09
C GLN A 52 2.02 10.94 -8.79
N ILE A 53 3.05 10.17 -8.46
CA ILE A 53 3.16 9.60 -7.13
C ILE A 53 3.50 10.73 -6.16
N VAL A 54 2.64 10.93 -5.17
CA VAL A 54 2.77 11.98 -4.14
C VAL A 54 3.02 11.42 -2.74
N ARG A 55 3.01 10.09 -2.60
CA ARG A 55 3.33 9.35 -1.38
C ARG A 55 3.55 7.88 -1.72
N SER A 56 4.56 7.20 -1.19
CA SER A 56 4.89 5.81 -1.59
C SER A 56 5.76 5.07 -0.57
N ASN A 57 5.92 3.76 -0.78
CA ASN A 57 6.90 2.89 -0.13
C ASN A 57 6.89 2.92 1.41
N GLU A 58 5.72 3.10 2.00
CA GLU A 58 5.50 2.98 3.44
C GLU A 58 4.73 1.70 3.76
N GLY A 59 5.14 1.02 4.84
CA GLY A 59 4.41 -0.12 5.36
C GLY A 59 3.13 0.37 6.03
N VAL A 60 1.99 0.13 5.41
CA VAL A 60 0.72 0.73 5.85
C VAL A 60 -0.34 -0.31 6.12
N TYR A 61 -1.05 -0.09 7.20
CA TYR A 61 -2.26 -0.82 7.55
C TYR A 61 -3.40 0.19 7.61
N PRO A 62 -4.61 -0.19 7.17
CA PRO A 62 -5.77 0.70 7.24
C PRO A 62 -6.32 0.86 8.67
N SER A 63 -5.91 -0.01 9.60
CA SER A 63 -6.28 0.00 11.02
C SER A 63 -5.32 -0.87 11.82
N GLU A 64 -5.41 -0.84 13.16
CA GLU A 64 -4.70 -1.80 14.02
C GLU A 64 -5.09 -3.24 13.66
N VAL A 65 -4.09 -4.09 13.45
CA VAL A 65 -4.26 -5.54 13.21
C VAL A 65 -3.36 -6.34 14.15
N SER A 66 -3.87 -7.49 14.60
CA SER A 66 -3.08 -8.46 15.35
C SER A 66 -2.56 -9.54 14.40
N ILE A 67 -1.26 -9.57 14.18
CA ILE A 67 -0.59 -10.52 13.29
C ILE A 67 0.09 -11.59 14.14
N GLY A 68 -0.22 -12.86 13.86
CA GLY A 68 0.43 -13.99 14.52
C GLY A 68 1.80 -14.28 13.89
N PHE A 69 2.83 -14.41 14.71
CA PHE A 69 4.16 -14.88 14.31
C PHE A 69 4.64 -15.96 15.27
N GLY A 70 4.78 -17.19 14.77
CA GLY A 70 5.18 -18.35 15.59
C GLY A 70 4.24 -18.57 16.77
N LEU A 71 4.77 -18.53 18.00
CA LEU A 71 4.02 -18.70 19.24
C LEU A 71 3.45 -17.39 19.83
N GLY A 72 3.59 -16.26 19.13
CA GLY A 72 3.19 -14.93 19.62
C GLY A 72 2.26 -14.16 18.67
N LYS A 73 1.70 -13.07 19.19
CA LYS A 73 0.96 -12.07 18.41
C LYS A 73 1.62 -10.71 18.55
N VAL A 74 1.76 -10.01 17.44
CA VAL A 74 2.25 -8.64 17.39
C VAL A 74 1.11 -7.74 16.91
N ARG A 75 1.00 -6.54 17.48
CA ARG A 75 0.12 -5.50 16.95
C ARG A 75 0.88 -4.72 15.89
N ALA A 76 0.25 -4.52 14.74
CA ALA A 76 0.79 -3.72 13.65
C ALA A 76 -0.30 -2.76 13.16
N GLY A 77 0.11 -1.62 12.62
CA GLY A 77 -0.81 -0.63 12.11
C GLY A 77 -1.45 0.26 13.18
N ASP A 78 -1.97 1.37 12.70
CA ASP A 78 -2.80 2.33 13.42
C ASP A 78 -3.72 3.01 12.38
N ASP A 79 -4.45 4.04 12.80
CA ASP A 79 -5.35 4.79 11.91
C ASP A 79 -4.63 5.94 11.16
N ALA A 80 -3.33 6.15 11.38
CA ALA A 80 -2.62 7.34 10.88
C ALA A 80 -2.61 7.41 9.35
N PHE A 81 -2.46 6.28 8.66
CA PHE A 81 -2.55 6.24 7.20
C PHE A 81 -3.97 6.55 6.70
N ALA A 82 -4.99 6.04 7.39
CA ALA A 82 -6.39 6.30 7.04
C ALA A 82 -6.74 7.78 7.27
N ASP A 83 -6.29 8.37 8.38
CA ASP A 83 -6.46 9.80 8.68
C ASP A 83 -5.75 10.68 7.65
N ALA A 84 -4.50 10.35 7.33
CA ALA A 84 -3.75 11.06 6.30
C ALA A 84 -4.42 10.97 4.92
N THR A 85 -4.97 9.80 4.58
CA THR A 85 -5.72 9.62 3.32
C THR A 85 -6.97 10.49 3.29
N ARG A 86 -7.70 10.63 4.41
CA ARG A 86 -8.88 11.49 4.49
C ARG A 86 -8.52 12.96 4.32
N ASP A 87 -7.46 13.44 4.99
CA ASP A 87 -6.96 14.81 4.84
C ASP A 87 -6.54 15.09 3.39
N TRP A 88 -5.86 14.14 2.74
CA TRP A 88 -5.50 14.25 1.33
C TRP A 88 -6.72 14.29 0.39
N VAL A 89 -7.74 13.46 0.63
CA VAL A 89 -9.00 13.51 -0.14
C VAL A 89 -9.71 14.85 0.00
N GLU A 90 -9.64 15.49 1.18
CA GLU A 90 -10.29 16.77 1.43
C GLU A 90 -9.50 17.97 0.88
N ARG A 91 -8.17 17.91 0.89
CA ARG A 91 -7.28 19.06 0.61
C ARG A 91 -6.48 18.94 -0.68
N GLY A 92 -6.42 17.75 -1.27
CA GLY A 92 -5.59 17.46 -2.44
C GLY A 92 -4.12 17.82 -2.18
N ALA A 93 -3.52 18.57 -3.11
CA ALA A 93 -2.12 19.00 -3.03
C ALA A 93 -1.79 19.87 -1.79
N ASP A 94 -2.78 20.46 -1.13
CA ASP A 94 -2.59 21.27 0.08
C ASP A 94 -2.53 20.43 1.38
N SER A 95 -2.65 19.10 1.29
CA SER A 95 -2.46 18.20 2.42
C SER A 95 -1.01 18.19 2.90
N GLU A 96 -0.80 18.24 4.21
CA GLU A 96 0.56 18.15 4.80
C GLU A 96 1.21 16.77 4.61
N HIS A 97 0.43 15.79 4.14
CA HIS A 97 0.85 14.42 3.96
C HIS A 97 1.34 14.11 2.54
N VAL A 98 1.16 15.05 1.59
CA VAL A 98 1.73 15.01 0.24
C VAL A 98 3.22 15.31 0.31
N TRP A 99 4.03 14.45 -0.30
CA TRP A 99 5.46 14.61 -0.39
C TRP A 99 5.86 15.30 -1.69
N SER A 100 6.80 16.23 -1.58
CA SER A 100 7.49 16.77 -2.74
C SER A 100 8.30 15.69 -3.46
N SER A 101 8.60 15.92 -4.74
CA SER A 101 9.46 15.02 -5.52
C SER A 101 10.85 14.83 -4.89
N ARG A 102 11.32 15.80 -4.11
CA ARG A 102 12.57 15.70 -3.36
C ARG A 102 12.44 14.70 -2.20
N GLU A 103 11.40 14.82 -1.40
CA GLU A 103 11.15 13.90 -0.28
C GLU A 103 10.95 12.46 -0.76
N LEU A 104 10.31 12.28 -1.92
CA LEU A 104 10.17 10.97 -2.56
C LEU A 104 11.51 10.38 -3.00
N ALA A 105 12.42 11.20 -3.53
CA ALA A 105 13.74 10.73 -3.96
C ALA A 105 14.70 10.41 -2.79
N GLU A 106 14.43 10.96 -1.61
CA GLU A 106 15.25 10.76 -0.40
C GLU A 106 14.82 9.52 0.42
N ARG A 107 13.71 8.86 0.06
CA ARG A 107 13.12 7.69 0.74
C ARG A 107 13.37 6.39 -0.02
#